data_AF-A0A538RMX9-F1
#
_entry.id   AF-A0A538RMX9-F1
#
_cell.length_a   1.000
_cell.length_b   1.000
_cell.length_c   1.000
_cell.angle_alpha   90.00
_cell.angle_beta   90.00
_cell.angle_gamma   90.00
#
_symmetry.space_group_name_H-M   'P 1'
#
loop_
_entity.id
_entity.type
_entity.pdbx_description
1 polymer ?
#
loop_
_entity_poly.entity_id
_entity_poly.type
_entity_poly.pdbx_seq_one_letter_code
_entity_poly.pdbx_strand_id
1 'polypeptide(L)'
;MTRTRCLTLILGTVLIFWPFAQGKASINEGGGQQEVRRHCIGLLWCTERSADGTSVDGLLWLYSVEERGSYSRLAMRPLYSMEQDPTQNLLRRSILWPLGTYERRGDEAWTHVFPLYWHSEGPGREWTFTVPLYMKSIHGDSSWHHLFPLFSRHVMGEYYARNFVLGPLLVTTSDTRTDLSQWDMLFPFFHYRQDLNSSNSWLFPLYWSGEDRSKGDAYRYILPLYGSSDDQSQHYHFLFPFYGYADNTSAQVTRFSLLGLPPVKGFPAAPSLALFEHVTTADETSHRIFPLYRYVSGADDSTTFDALLLYRHQTAPSGTIDRFFPLYRYEGNADSQTHEFDLLGYREASWFRYQDNPDRTQHRILGLYSYDRGQDGSSQLSVIGYRRLSLYLHRSQDDLT
;
A
#
# COMPACT_ATOMS: atom_id res chain seq x y z
N MET A 1 -46.15 0.50 72.79
CA MET A 1 -45.10 0.15 71.82
C MET A 1 -43.82 0.89 72.18
N THR A 2 -42.87 0.18 72.79
CA THR A 2 -41.40 0.38 72.86
C THR A 2 -40.96 -0.49 74.05
N ARG A 3 -40.22 -1.55 73.76
CA ARG A 3 -39.74 -2.51 74.76
C ARG A 3 -38.33 -2.12 75.18
N THR A 4 -38.17 -1.92 76.48
CA THR A 4 -36.90 -1.71 77.19
C THR A 4 -36.62 -2.95 78.05
N ARG A 5 -35.45 -3.57 77.89
CA ARG A 5 -34.73 -4.43 78.86
C ARG A 5 -33.26 -4.35 78.42
N CYS A 6 -32.32 -3.69 79.10
CA CYS A 6 -31.82 -3.81 80.48
C CYS A 6 -31.12 -5.16 80.78
N LEU A 7 -29.80 -5.01 80.97
CA LEU A 7 -28.92 -5.63 81.97
C LEU A 7 -27.95 -6.75 81.56
N THR A 8 -26.69 -6.37 81.76
CA THR A 8 -25.41 -7.07 81.79
C THR A 8 -25.33 -8.15 82.89
N LEU A 9 -24.60 -9.24 82.63
CA LEU A 9 -23.47 -9.81 83.43
C LEU A 9 -23.33 -11.34 83.25
N ILE A 10 -22.10 -11.73 82.90
CA ILE A 10 -21.29 -12.85 83.44
C ILE A 10 -21.37 -14.28 82.85
N LEU A 11 -20.14 -14.80 82.62
CA LEU A 11 -19.62 -16.18 82.56
C LEU A 11 -19.89 -17.05 81.33
N GLY A 12 -18.79 -17.52 80.73
CA GLY A 12 -18.80 -18.57 79.71
C GLY A 12 -17.41 -18.84 79.11
N THR A 13 -16.52 -19.42 79.92
CA THR A 13 -15.31 -20.14 79.50
C THR A 13 -15.54 -21.01 78.27
N VAL A 14 -14.76 -20.78 77.21
CA VAL A 14 -14.38 -21.82 76.25
C VAL A 14 -12.89 -21.66 75.96
N LEU A 15 -12.08 -22.26 76.84
CA LEU A 15 -10.73 -22.70 76.54
C LEU A 15 -10.85 -23.78 75.45
N ILE A 16 -10.69 -23.41 74.18
CA ILE A 16 -10.27 -24.36 73.16
C ILE A 16 -8.77 -24.16 73.00
N PHE A 17 -8.05 -24.96 73.78
CA PHE A 17 -6.68 -25.37 73.50
C PHE A 17 -6.65 -25.92 72.06
N TRP A 18 -6.18 -25.11 71.12
CA TRP A 18 -5.75 -25.61 69.84
C TRP A 18 -4.33 -26.15 70.05
N PRO A 19 -4.07 -27.45 69.80
CA PRO A 19 -2.74 -27.99 69.99
C PRO A 19 -1.78 -27.29 69.02
N PHE A 20 -0.63 -26.86 69.56
CA PHE A 20 0.58 -26.57 68.79
C PHE A 20 0.78 -27.66 67.75
N ALA A 21 0.52 -27.34 66.48
CA ALA A 21 0.77 -28.28 65.39
C ALA A 21 2.29 -28.32 65.14
N GLN A 22 3.00 -29.20 65.85
CA GLN A 22 4.31 -29.70 65.44
C GLN A 22 4.09 -30.72 64.33
N GLY A 23 3.90 -30.24 63.09
CA GLY A 23 3.77 -31.10 61.93
C GLY A 23 5.15 -31.49 61.41
N LYS A 24 5.56 -32.75 61.60
CA LYS A 24 6.58 -33.38 60.75
C LYS A 24 5.90 -33.73 59.42
N ALA A 25 6.11 -32.91 58.40
CA ALA A 25 5.70 -33.26 57.04
C ALA A 25 6.93 -33.86 56.34
N SER A 26 6.93 -35.18 56.11
CA SER A 26 7.89 -35.81 55.19
C SER A 26 7.27 -35.84 53.79
N ILE A 27 7.71 -34.96 52.90
CA ILE A 27 7.36 -35.07 51.48
C ILE A 27 8.32 -36.10 50.89
N ASN A 28 7.76 -37.20 50.38
CA ASN A 28 8.50 -38.38 49.95
C ASN A 28 8.44 -38.46 48.42
N GLU A 29 9.34 -37.75 47.73
CA GLU A 29 9.59 -37.99 46.31
C GLU A 29 11.08 -38.33 46.11
N GLY A 30 11.35 -39.63 45.99
CA GLY A 30 12.49 -40.19 45.27
C GLY A 30 13.90 -39.66 45.55
N GLY A 31 14.42 -39.83 46.78
CA GLY A 31 15.86 -39.77 47.07
C GLY A 31 16.24 -39.04 48.36
N GLY A 32 16.40 -39.79 49.47
CA GLY A 32 16.93 -39.30 50.76
C GLY A 32 15.89 -38.65 51.67
N GLN A 33 15.63 -39.23 52.85
CA GLN A 33 14.77 -38.63 53.88
C GLN A 33 15.43 -37.37 54.46
N GLN A 34 14.93 -36.18 54.13
CA GLN A 34 15.22 -34.95 54.86
C GLN A 34 14.18 -34.75 55.97
N GLU A 35 14.61 -34.76 57.24
CA GLU A 35 13.73 -34.48 58.39
C GLU A 35 13.51 -32.96 58.50
N VAL A 36 12.31 -32.49 58.13
CA VAL A 36 11.88 -31.10 58.29
C VAL A 36 11.05 -30.98 59.57
N ARG A 37 11.46 -30.11 60.50
CA ARG A 37 10.74 -29.76 61.73
C ARG A 37 10.09 -28.39 61.57
N ARG A 38 8.76 -28.37 61.51
CA ARG A 38 7.96 -27.15 61.43
C ARG A 38 7.17 -26.93 62.71
N HIS A 39 7.24 -25.71 63.25
CA HIS A 39 6.53 -25.30 64.45
C HIS A 39 5.85 -23.96 64.19
N CYS A 40 4.52 -23.94 64.21
CA CYS A 40 3.74 -22.72 64.01
C CYS A 40 2.89 -22.42 65.25
N ILE A 41 2.85 -21.15 65.65
CA ILE A 41 2.00 -20.62 66.70
C ILE A 41 0.85 -19.85 66.03
N GLY A 42 -0.28 -20.54 65.87
CA GLY A 42 -1.43 -20.04 65.11
C GLY A 42 -1.11 -19.81 63.63
N LEU A 43 -1.74 -18.80 63.03
CA LEU A 43 -1.44 -18.33 61.67
C LEU A 43 -0.34 -17.26 61.63
N LEU A 44 0.10 -16.78 62.79
CA LEU A 44 0.89 -15.55 62.89
C LEU A 44 2.39 -15.81 62.84
N TRP A 45 2.87 -16.88 63.47
CA TRP A 45 4.31 -17.15 63.56
C TRP A 45 4.62 -18.59 63.16
N CYS A 46 5.60 -18.79 62.30
CA CYS A 46 6.08 -20.11 61.91
C CYS A 46 7.61 -20.13 61.91
N THR A 47 8.17 -21.20 62.50
CA THR A 47 9.59 -21.54 62.43
C THR A 47 9.72 -22.89 61.74
N GLU A 48 10.60 -22.99 60.76
CA GLU A 48 10.88 -24.23 60.03
C GLU A 48 12.39 -24.46 60.04
N ARG A 49 12.82 -25.66 60.41
CA ARG A 49 14.22 -26.09 60.36
C ARG A 49 14.31 -27.45 59.69
N SER A 50 15.19 -27.57 58.70
CA SER A 50 15.46 -28.85 58.04
C SER A 50 16.85 -29.35 58.36
N ALA A 51 17.07 -30.65 58.14
CA ALA A 51 18.37 -31.30 58.31
C ALA A 51 19.46 -30.77 57.36
N ASP A 52 19.09 -30.08 56.27
CA ASP A 52 20.03 -29.46 55.31
C ASP A 52 20.57 -28.09 55.74
N GLY A 53 20.26 -27.67 56.98
CA GLY A 53 20.68 -26.37 57.53
C GLY A 53 19.80 -25.20 57.11
N THR A 54 18.67 -25.45 56.44
CA THR A 54 17.66 -24.39 56.22
C THR A 54 16.98 -24.03 57.54
N SER A 55 16.89 -22.73 57.83
CA SER A 55 16.07 -22.18 58.90
C SER A 55 15.23 -21.03 58.38
N VAL A 56 13.94 -21.03 58.69
CA VAL A 56 12.99 -19.99 58.31
C VAL A 56 12.19 -19.60 59.55
N ASP A 57 12.29 -18.36 59.98
CA ASP A 57 11.51 -17.79 61.08
C ASP A 57 10.71 -16.58 60.57
N GLY A 58 9.38 -16.60 60.69
CA GLY A 58 8.56 -15.52 60.15
C GLY A 58 7.30 -15.20 60.95
N LEU A 59 6.92 -13.91 60.92
CA LEU A 59 5.65 -13.37 61.38
C LEU A 59 4.80 -12.94 60.16
N LEU A 60 3.82 -13.77 59.77
CA LEU A 60 2.97 -13.57 58.58
C LEU A 60 3.81 -13.25 57.32
N TRP A 61 3.26 -12.43 56.42
CA TRP A 61 3.92 -11.87 55.24
C TRP A 61 4.73 -10.59 55.54
N LEU A 62 4.74 -10.13 56.81
CA LEU A 62 5.31 -8.84 57.21
C LEU A 62 6.77 -8.97 57.67
N TYR A 63 7.13 -10.07 58.31
CA TYR A 63 8.50 -10.32 58.76
C TYR A 63 8.93 -11.75 58.43
N SER A 64 10.12 -11.93 57.87
CA SER A 64 10.72 -13.26 57.70
C SER A 64 12.24 -13.19 57.68
N VAL A 65 12.89 -14.10 58.39
CA VAL A 65 14.32 -14.39 58.31
C VAL A 65 14.48 -15.80 57.78
N GLU A 66 15.33 -15.97 56.78
CA GLU A 66 15.61 -17.26 56.17
C GLU A 66 17.12 -17.39 55.96
N GLU A 67 17.68 -18.53 56.38
CA GLU A 67 19.07 -18.91 56.16
C GLU A 67 19.09 -20.29 55.50
N ARG A 68 19.80 -20.43 54.38
CA ARG A 68 19.92 -21.67 53.60
C ARG A 68 21.33 -21.80 53.04
N GLY A 69 22.21 -22.48 53.76
CA GLY A 69 23.62 -22.60 53.36
C GLY A 69 24.28 -21.22 53.28
N SER A 70 24.66 -20.78 52.08
CA SER A 70 25.20 -19.44 51.82
C SER A 70 24.14 -18.36 51.61
N TYR A 71 22.89 -18.75 51.37
CA TYR A 71 21.77 -17.84 51.17
C TYR A 71 21.24 -17.30 52.51
N SER A 72 20.97 -16.00 52.57
CA SER A 72 20.32 -15.34 53.70
C SER A 72 19.29 -14.33 53.21
N ARG A 73 18.18 -14.21 53.93
CA ARG A 73 17.09 -13.27 53.61
C ARG A 73 16.48 -12.70 54.88
N LEU A 74 16.28 -11.38 54.87
CA LEU A 74 15.55 -10.62 55.87
C LEU A 74 14.46 -9.82 55.15
N ALA A 75 13.19 -10.04 55.49
CA ALA A 75 12.08 -9.25 54.99
C ALA A 75 11.35 -8.58 56.15
N MET A 76 11.09 -7.28 56.02
CA MET A 76 10.26 -6.42 56.88
C MET A 76 9.29 -5.66 55.97
N ARG A 77 8.30 -6.36 55.41
CA ARG A 77 7.40 -5.82 54.40
C ARG A 77 6.33 -4.90 55.01
N PRO A 78 5.94 -3.83 54.30
CA PRO A 78 6.44 -3.40 52.98
C PRO A 78 7.73 -2.56 53.05
N LEU A 79 8.26 -2.26 54.23
CA LEU A 79 9.30 -1.23 54.41
C LEU A 79 10.65 -1.60 53.81
N TYR A 80 11.10 -2.84 54.02
CA TYR A 80 12.44 -3.28 53.66
C TYR A 80 12.49 -4.77 53.36
N SER A 81 13.32 -5.17 52.40
CA SER A 81 13.78 -6.56 52.31
C SER A 81 15.21 -6.62 51.82
N MET A 82 15.96 -7.63 52.26
CA MET A 82 17.32 -7.91 51.83
C MET A 82 17.49 -9.41 51.61
N GLU A 83 18.07 -9.79 50.49
CA GLU A 83 18.42 -11.17 50.15
C GLU A 83 19.89 -11.17 49.70
N GLN A 84 20.67 -12.13 50.15
CA GLN A 84 22.09 -12.23 49.86
C GLN A 84 22.51 -13.69 49.71
N ASP A 85 23.26 -14.00 48.65
CA ASP A 85 23.92 -15.28 48.48
C ASP A 85 25.33 -15.07 47.89
N PRO A 86 26.40 -15.19 48.70
CA PRO A 86 27.77 -15.01 48.24
C PRO A 86 28.19 -15.99 47.14
N THR A 87 27.64 -17.20 47.10
CA THR A 87 28.04 -18.22 46.10
C THR A 87 27.57 -17.85 44.70
N GLN A 88 26.42 -17.18 44.61
CA GLN A 88 25.86 -16.66 43.36
C GLN A 88 26.18 -15.18 43.13
N ASN A 89 26.99 -14.56 44.01
CA ASN A 89 27.22 -13.10 44.05
C ASN A 89 25.90 -12.31 43.93
N LEU A 90 24.88 -12.77 44.67
CA LEU A 90 23.54 -12.20 44.70
C LEU A 90 23.41 -11.23 45.88
N LEU A 91 22.91 -10.03 45.59
CA LEU A 91 22.45 -9.06 46.58
C LEU A 91 21.18 -8.39 46.05
N ARG A 92 20.06 -8.57 46.75
CA ARG A 92 18.80 -7.90 46.45
C ARG A 92 18.35 -7.08 47.64
N ARG A 93 17.95 -5.84 47.41
CA ARG A 93 17.42 -4.92 48.42
C ARG A 93 16.15 -4.27 47.90
N SER A 94 15.09 -4.31 48.69
CA SER A 94 13.84 -3.58 48.41
C SER A 94 13.62 -2.54 49.50
N ILE A 95 13.22 -1.33 49.10
CA ILE A 95 12.77 -0.26 50.00
C ILE A 95 11.35 0.09 49.58
N LEU A 96 10.43 0.10 50.54
CA LEU A 96 9.00 0.32 50.28
C LEU A 96 8.48 -0.63 49.19
N TRP A 97 8.75 -1.93 49.33
CA TRP A 97 8.31 -2.95 48.40
C TRP A 97 6.81 -2.80 48.09
N PRO A 98 6.39 -2.78 46.80
CA PRO A 98 7.16 -3.08 45.59
C PRO A 98 7.73 -1.84 44.86
N LEU A 99 7.80 -0.67 45.49
CA LEU A 99 8.14 0.58 44.81
C LEU A 99 9.60 0.66 44.38
N GLY A 100 10.55 0.39 45.30
CA GLY A 100 11.97 0.48 45.03
C GLY A 100 12.66 -0.87 45.21
N THR A 101 13.29 -1.39 44.16
CA THR A 101 14.09 -2.62 44.24
C THR A 101 15.41 -2.44 43.51
N TYR A 102 16.49 -2.88 44.15
CA TYR A 102 17.82 -3.05 43.57
C TYR A 102 18.21 -4.51 43.68
N GLU A 103 18.73 -5.10 42.59
CA GLU A 103 19.26 -6.45 42.56
C GLU A 103 20.59 -6.46 41.82
N ARG A 104 21.60 -7.12 42.38
CA ARG A 104 22.87 -7.44 41.73
C ARG A 104 23.06 -8.94 41.77
N ARG A 105 23.42 -9.55 40.64
CA ARG A 105 23.70 -10.99 40.51
C ARG A 105 24.87 -11.18 39.55
N GLY A 106 26.02 -11.56 40.08
CA GLY A 106 27.24 -11.62 39.27
C GLY A 106 27.61 -10.24 38.73
N ASP A 107 27.77 -10.13 37.41
CA ASP A 107 28.06 -8.88 36.69
C ASP A 107 26.79 -8.14 36.23
N GLU A 108 25.61 -8.65 36.58
CA GLU A 108 24.33 -8.05 36.22
C GLU A 108 23.76 -7.26 37.39
N ALA A 109 23.21 -6.09 37.10
CA ALA A 109 22.41 -5.35 38.06
C ALA A 109 21.11 -4.85 37.43
N TRP A 110 20.10 -4.74 38.26
CA TRP A 110 18.78 -4.20 37.92
C TRP A 110 18.33 -3.28 39.06
N THR A 111 17.64 -2.20 38.70
CA THR A 111 16.95 -1.35 39.65
C THR A 111 15.65 -0.83 39.06
N HIS A 112 14.64 -0.64 39.91
CA HIS A 112 13.43 0.08 39.51
C HIS A 112 12.90 0.96 40.64
N VAL A 113 12.23 2.04 40.25
CA VAL A 113 11.34 2.86 41.07
C VAL A 113 10.01 2.93 40.35
N PHE A 114 9.08 2.06 40.72
CA PHE A 114 7.78 1.94 40.05
C PHE A 114 6.92 3.20 40.27
N PRO A 115 6.23 3.74 39.24
CA PRO A 115 6.23 3.36 37.83
C PRO A 115 7.11 4.27 36.95
N LEU A 116 8.12 4.92 37.53
CA LEU A 116 8.82 6.04 36.89
C LEU A 116 10.16 5.65 36.28
N TYR A 117 10.88 4.69 36.87
CA TYR A 117 12.26 4.40 36.54
C TYR A 117 12.54 2.91 36.54
N TRP A 118 13.26 2.47 35.52
CA TRP A 118 13.84 1.13 35.42
C TRP A 118 15.20 1.23 34.79
N HIS A 119 16.15 0.46 35.30
CA HIS A 119 17.49 0.38 34.76
C HIS A 119 18.03 -1.02 34.96
N SER A 120 18.77 -1.51 33.99
CA SER A 120 19.57 -2.72 34.16
C SER A 120 20.83 -2.64 33.33
N GLU A 121 21.90 -3.16 33.91
CA GLU A 121 23.25 -3.17 33.38
C GLU A 121 23.82 -4.59 33.46
N GLY A 122 24.70 -4.90 32.53
CA GLY A 122 25.47 -6.13 32.48
C GLY A 122 26.51 -6.09 31.36
N PRO A 123 27.31 -7.15 31.19
CA PRO A 123 28.34 -7.19 30.16
C PRO A 123 27.74 -6.98 28.76
N GLY A 124 28.15 -5.89 28.10
CA GLY A 124 27.70 -5.53 26.74
C GLY A 124 26.22 -5.17 26.61
N ARG A 125 25.49 -4.97 27.72
CA ARG A 125 24.08 -4.59 27.70
C ARG A 125 23.74 -3.59 28.80
N GLU A 126 23.00 -2.56 28.42
CA GLU A 126 22.51 -1.57 29.37
C GLU A 126 21.17 -1.06 28.86
N TRP A 127 20.17 -0.91 29.72
CA TRP A 127 18.97 -0.17 29.34
C TRP A 127 18.47 0.64 30.53
N THR A 128 17.89 1.79 30.21
CA THR A 128 17.33 2.73 31.16
C THR A 128 16.03 3.27 30.59
N PHE A 129 14.98 3.29 31.40
CA PHE A 129 13.69 3.84 31.03
C PHE A 129 13.20 4.77 32.13
N THR A 130 12.89 6.02 31.77
CA THR A 130 12.32 7.02 32.67
C THR A 130 11.08 7.62 32.02
N VAL A 131 9.92 7.26 32.56
CA VAL A 131 8.62 7.63 31.98
C VAL A 131 8.35 9.13 32.13
N PRO A 132 7.75 9.81 31.13
CA PRO A 132 7.58 9.42 29.72
C PRO A 132 8.73 9.90 28.82
N LEU A 133 9.81 10.43 29.40
CA LEU A 133 10.73 11.32 28.71
C LEU A 133 11.94 10.62 28.11
N TYR A 134 12.48 9.59 28.76
CA TYR A 134 13.80 9.08 28.43
C TYR A 134 13.85 7.56 28.28
N MET A 135 14.52 7.11 27.23
CA MET A 135 14.84 5.71 27.02
C MET A 135 16.27 5.59 26.48
N LYS A 136 17.08 4.72 27.08
CA LYS A 136 18.41 4.33 26.62
C LYS A 136 18.45 2.82 26.52
N SER A 137 19.03 2.29 25.45
CA SER A 137 19.27 0.85 25.30
C SER A 137 20.59 0.65 24.55
N ILE A 138 21.49 -0.13 25.11
CA ILE A 138 22.77 -0.53 24.55
C ILE A 138 22.79 -2.05 24.53
N HIS A 139 23.13 -2.62 23.39
CA HIS A 139 23.27 -4.06 23.20
C HIS A 139 24.36 -4.34 22.17
N GLY A 140 25.52 -4.79 22.64
CA GLY A 140 26.72 -4.91 21.82
C GLY A 140 27.06 -3.57 21.17
N ASP A 141 27.14 -3.55 19.84
CA ASP A 141 27.46 -2.35 19.07
C ASP A 141 26.23 -1.47 18.75
N SER A 142 25.02 -1.89 19.15
CA SER A 142 23.80 -1.10 18.95
C SER A 142 23.51 -0.22 20.16
N SER A 143 23.22 1.05 19.93
CA SER A 143 22.80 1.99 20.96
C SER A 143 21.60 2.83 20.51
N TRP A 144 20.62 2.96 21.39
CA TRP A 144 19.41 3.74 21.23
C TRP A 144 19.31 4.74 22.36
N HIS A 145 19.04 6.00 22.01
CA HIS A 145 18.83 7.09 22.94
C HIS A 145 17.60 7.87 22.49
N HIS A 146 16.59 7.97 23.34
CA HIS A 146 15.37 8.70 23.07
C HIS A 146 15.09 9.69 24.20
N LEU A 147 14.82 10.92 23.82
CA LEU A 147 14.32 12.00 24.65
C LEU A 147 13.02 12.51 24.02
N PHE A 148 11.88 11.96 24.41
CA PHE A 148 10.60 12.28 23.79
C PHE A 148 10.12 13.69 24.15
N PRO A 149 9.51 14.45 23.21
CA PRO A 149 9.43 14.24 21.75
C PRO A 149 10.61 14.87 20.98
N LEU A 150 11.63 15.34 21.70
CA LEU A 150 12.65 16.27 21.22
C LEU A 150 13.70 15.62 20.34
N PHE A 151 14.16 14.42 20.70
CA PHE A 151 15.32 13.82 20.08
C PHE A 151 15.29 12.30 20.18
N SER A 152 15.80 11.64 19.15
CA SER A 152 16.07 10.22 19.18
C SER A 152 17.28 9.91 18.31
N ARG A 153 18.18 9.06 18.80
CA ARG A 153 19.37 8.62 18.08
C ARG A 153 19.53 7.12 18.22
N HIS A 154 19.69 6.46 17.09
CA HIS A 154 19.99 5.05 16.98
C HIS A 154 21.30 4.88 16.21
N VAL A 155 22.26 4.17 16.79
CA VAL A 155 23.57 3.91 16.18
C VAL A 155 23.81 2.40 16.21
N MET A 156 24.43 1.87 15.15
CA MET A 156 24.95 0.49 15.12
C MET A 156 26.39 0.52 14.61
N GLY A 157 27.33 0.17 15.49
CA GLY A 157 28.76 0.28 15.22
C GLY A 157 29.17 1.68 14.79
N GLU A 158 30.18 1.76 13.92
CA GLU A 158 30.65 3.03 13.34
C GLU A 158 29.98 3.35 12.00
N TYR A 159 29.17 2.43 11.46
CA TYR A 159 28.66 2.56 10.10
C TYR A 159 27.26 3.16 10.02
N TYR A 160 26.37 2.88 10.98
CA TYR A 160 24.98 3.28 10.91
C TYR A 160 24.61 4.31 11.98
N ALA A 161 23.93 5.38 11.58
CA ALA A 161 23.31 6.31 12.49
C ALA A 161 21.95 6.79 11.95
N ARG A 162 20.96 6.87 12.82
CA ARG A 162 19.65 7.44 12.54
C ARG A 162 19.26 8.41 13.63
N ASN A 163 19.06 9.67 13.27
CA ASN A 163 18.66 10.74 14.18
C ASN A 163 17.24 11.19 13.85
N PHE A 164 16.51 11.55 14.89
CA PHE A 164 15.20 12.18 14.81
C PHE A 164 15.25 13.42 15.69
N VAL A 165 14.78 14.55 15.19
CA VAL A 165 14.71 15.82 15.92
C VAL A 165 13.28 16.32 15.84
N LEU A 166 12.67 16.55 17.01
CA LEU A 166 11.33 17.09 17.20
C LEU A 166 10.30 16.36 16.31
N GLY A 167 10.01 15.09 16.56
CA GLY A 167 9.23 14.28 15.60
C GLY A 167 7.90 14.96 15.20
N PRO A 168 7.53 15.08 13.90
CA PRO A 168 8.12 14.57 12.65
C PRO A 168 8.94 15.62 11.85
N LEU A 169 9.58 16.60 12.49
CA LEU A 169 10.21 17.74 11.80
C LEU A 169 11.43 17.34 10.97
N LEU A 170 12.35 16.54 11.53
CA LEU A 170 13.58 16.13 10.84
C LEU A 170 13.98 14.69 11.23
N VAL A 171 14.24 13.87 10.23
CA VAL A 171 14.84 12.54 10.37
C VAL A 171 16.04 12.45 9.44
N THR A 172 17.17 11.98 9.96
CA THR A 172 18.37 11.73 9.17
C THR A 172 18.79 10.28 9.34
N THR A 173 19.19 9.61 8.27
CA THR A 173 19.76 8.26 8.32
C THR A 173 21.03 8.21 7.49
N SER A 174 22.07 7.60 8.03
CA SER A 174 23.33 7.36 7.33
C SER A 174 23.80 5.92 7.54
N ASP A 175 24.27 5.26 6.48
CA ASP A 175 24.97 3.96 6.56
C ASP A 175 26.19 3.98 5.63
N THR A 176 27.40 3.91 6.18
CA THR A 176 28.64 3.99 5.39
C THR A 176 28.91 2.74 4.56
N ARG A 177 28.30 1.58 4.87
CA ARG A 177 28.50 0.33 4.10
C ARG A 177 27.76 0.37 2.76
N THR A 178 26.63 1.08 2.73
CA THR A 178 25.78 1.23 1.53
C THR A 178 25.83 2.64 0.95
N ASP A 179 26.73 3.50 1.47
CA ASP A 179 26.80 4.93 1.16
C ASP A 179 25.44 5.64 1.29
N LEU A 180 24.62 5.17 2.24
CA LEU A 180 23.27 5.68 2.46
C LEU A 180 23.35 7.05 3.14
N SER A 181 22.65 8.02 2.56
CA SER A 181 22.35 9.33 3.15
C SER A 181 20.88 9.64 2.90
N GLN A 182 20.10 9.78 3.96
CA GLN A 182 18.66 10.04 3.91
C GLN A 182 18.29 11.19 4.84
N TRP A 183 17.39 12.04 4.35
CA TRP A 183 16.87 13.22 5.02
C TRP A 183 15.36 13.31 4.77
N ASP A 184 14.57 13.27 5.83
CA ASP A 184 13.14 13.55 5.80
C ASP A 184 12.88 14.82 6.59
N MET A 185 12.27 15.82 5.95
CA MET A 185 11.85 17.05 6.64
C MET A 185 10.35 17.21 6.50
N LEU A 186 9.64 17.34 7.62
CA LEU A 186 8.19 17.48 7.67
C LEU A 186 7.49 16.42 6.80
N PHE A 187 7.76 15.15 7.04
CA PHE A 187 7.23 14.08 6.20
C PHE A 187 5.69 14.20 6.04
N PRO A 188 5.14 14.17 4.79
CA PRO A 188 5.78 13.72 3.55
C PRO A 188 6.35 14.84 2.65
N PHE A 189 6.45 16.09 3.12
CA PHE A 189 6.73 17.25 2.26
C PHE A 189 8.09 17.21 1.59
N PHE A 190 9.16 16.91 2.32
CA PHE A 190 10.51 16.80 1.76
C PHE A 190 11.14 15.46 2.13
N HIS A 191 11.66 14.79 1.11
CA HIS A 191 12.45 13.58 1.25
C HIS A 191 13.63 13.65 0.31
N TYR A 192 14.77 13.19 0.78
CA TYR A 192 15.93 12.94 -0.02
C TYR A 192 16.60 11.67 0.50
N ARG A 193 16.96 10.78 -0.40
CA ARG A 193 17.70 9.57 -0.13
C ARG A 193 18.66 9.31 -1.27
N GLN A 194 19.85 8.88 -0.91
CA GLN A 194 20.88 8.43 -1.84
C GLN A 194 21.58 7.23 -1.21
N ASP A 195 21.87 6.21 -2.00
CA ASP A 195 22.74 5.09 -1.69
C ASP A 195 23.61 4.74 -2.92
N LEU A 196 24.43 3.69 -2.83
CA LEU A 196 25.34 3.29 -3.91
C LEU A 196 24.65 3.11 -5.26
N ASN A 197 23.44 2.57 -5.26
CA ASN A 197 22.75 2.14 -6.48
C ASN A 197 21.60 3.07 -6.87
N SER A 198 21.08 3.87 -5.95
CA SER A 198 19.89 4.65 -6.19
C SER A 198 19.93 6.02 -5.53
N SER A 199 19.21 6.96 -6.12
CA SER A 199 18.88 8.22 -5.47
C SER A 199 17.41 8.54 -5.73
N ASN A 200 16.74 9.14 -4.75
CA ASN A 200 15.39 9.61 -4.90
C ASN A 200 15.15 10.81 -3.98
N SER A 201 14.41 11.79 -4.49
CA SER A 201 14.02 12.96 -3.72
C SER A 201 12.67 13.47 -4.18
N TRP A 202 11.93 14.09 -3.27
CA TRP A 202 10.69 14.77 -3.61
C TRP A 202 10.46 15.99 -2.74
N LEU A 203 9.77 16.96 -3.34
CA LEU A 203 9.11 18.07 -2.67
C LEU A 203 7.63 17.99 -3.02
N PHE A 204 6.85 17.36 -2.17
CA PHE A 204 5.43 17.10 -2.44
C PHE A 204 4.60 18.40 -2.44
N PRO A 205 3.65 18.61 -3.37
CA PRO A 205 3.28 17.76 -4.51
C PRO A 205 3.86 18.26 -5.86
N LEU A 206 5.01 18.94 -5.85
CA LEU A 206 5.50 19.67 -7.02
C LEU A 206 6.68 19.00 -7.71
N TYR A 207 7.51 18.27 -6.97
CA TYR A 207 8.78 17.75 -7.48
C TYR A 207 9.00 16.31 -7.04
N TRP A 208 9.42 15.48 -7.98
CA TRP A 208 9.94 14.14 -7.74
C TRP A 208 11.10 13.89 -8.67
N SER A 209 12.18 13.31 -8.18
CA SER A 209 13.29 12.86 -9.00
C SER A 209 13.83 11.57 -8.43
N GLY A 210 14.27 10.67 -9.28
CA GLY A 210 14.96 9.48 -8.85
C GLY A 210 15.74 8.83 -9.98
N GLU A 211 16.68 8.00 -9.58
CA GLU A 211 17.60 7.27 -10.45
C GLU A 211 17.90 5.93 -9.80
N ASP A 212 17.82 4.85 -10.57
CA ASP A 212 18.28 3.51 -10.21
C ASP A 212 19.37 3.11 -11.20
N ARG A 213 20.63 3.27 -10.77
CA ARG A 213 21.83 3.01 -11.58
C ARG A 213 21.97 1.54 -11.95
N SER A 214 21.37 0.63 -11.17
CA SER A 214 21.46 -0.81 -11.43
C SER A 214 20.60 -1.23 -12.62
N LYS A 215 19.51 -0.51 -12.86
CA LYS A 215 18.58 -0.74 -13.98
C LYS A 215 18.78 0.22 -15.14
N GLY A 216 19.41 1.37 -14.87
CA GLY A 216 19.50 2.49 -15.80
C GLY A 216 18.21 3.31 -15.84
N ASP A 217 17.37 3.21 -14.81
CA ASP A 217 16.09 3.91 -14.75
C ASP A 217 16.30 5.31 -14.17
N ALA A 218 15.67 6.32 -14.75
CA ALA A 218 15.69 7.67 -14.23
C ALA A 218 14.32 8.35 -14.42
N TYR A 219 13.94 9.22 -13.49
CA TYR A 219 12.77 10.06 -13.64
C TYR A 219 12.94 11.41 -12.97
N ARG A 220 12.26 12.41 -13.51
CA ARG A 220 12.16 13.76 -12.96
C ARG A 220 10.83 14.37 -13.35
N TYR A 221 10.06 14.82 -12.37
CA TYR A 221 8.78 15.49 -12.54
C TYR A 221 8.81 16.83 -11.81
N ILE A 222 8.41 17.88 -12.50
CA ILE A 222 8.17 19.23 -11.98
C ILE A 222 6.74 19.58 -12.40
N LEU A 223 5.76 19.19 -11.57
CA LEU A 223 4.36 19.26 -11.95
C LEU A 223 3.82 20.70 -11.91
N PRO A 224 2.89 21.06 -12.81
CA PRO A 224 2.44 20.29 -13.97
C PRO A 224 3.30 20.52 -15.23
N LEU A 225 4.42 21.25 -15.12
CA LEU A 225 5.12 21.84 -16.25
C LEU A 225 6.01 20.86 -17.02
N TYR A 226 6.68 19.96 -16.34
CA TYR A 226 7.69 19.09 -16.94
C TYR A 226 7.67 17.70 -16.33
N GLY A 227 7.92 16.70 -17.16
CA GLY A 227 8.20 15.36 -16.69
C GLY A 227 9.06 14.61 -17.68
N SER A 228 9.93 13.79 -17.14
CA SER A 228 10.87 12.96 -17.87
C SER A 228 11.00 11.65 -17.12
N SER A 229 10.95 10.54 -17.84
CA SER A 229 11.16 9.22 -17.28
C SER A 229 11.67 8.30 -18.36
N ASP A 230 12.80 7.69 -18.08
CA ASP A 230 13.46 6.72 -18.93
C ASP A 230 13.64 5.44 -18.14
N ASP A 231 13.19 4.33 -18.71
CA ASP A 231 13.47 2.97 -18.26
C ASP A 231 13.88 2.12 -19.48
N GLN A 232 14.25 0.86 -19.26
CA GLN A 232 14.73 -0.03 -20.34
C GLN A 232 13.74 -0.23 -21.50
N SER A 233 12.45 0.03 -21.27
CA SER A 233 11.37 -0.26 -22.22
C SER A 233 10.53 0.96 -22.59
N GLN A 234 10.63 2.04 -21.83
CA GLN A 234 9.79 3.22 -21.96
C GLN A 234 10.60 4.49 -21.85
N HIS A 235 10.40 5.38 -22.82
CA HIS A 235 10.92 6.75 -22.80
C HIS A 235 9.75 7.72 -22.80
N TYR A 236 9.69 8.58 -21.81
CA TYR A 236 8.55 9.48 -21.59
C TYR A 236 9.03 10.87 -21.23
N HIS A 237 8.63 11.87 -22.00
CA HIS A 237 9.03 13.25 -21.77
C HIS A 237 7.89 14.21 -22.12
N PHE A 238 7.65 15.23 -21.30
CA PHE A 238 6.68 16.27 -21.61
C PHE A 238 7.13 17.65 -21.10
N LEU A 239 6.65 18.67 -21.80
CA LEU A 239 6.69 20.05 -21.38
C LEU A 239 5.29 20.63 -21.60
N PHE A 240 4.48 20.67 -20.54
CA PHE A 240 3.10 21.13 -20.60
C PHE A 240 3.03 22.66 -20.74
N PRO A 241 2.11 23.19 -21.57
CA PRO A 241 1.18 22.49 -22.45
C PRO A 241 1.74 22.22 -23.86
N PHE A 242 3.03 22.43 -24.10
CA PHE A 242 3.60 22.51 -25.45
C PHE A 242 3.75 21.19 -26.16
N TYR A 243 4.33 20.17 -25.52
CA TYR A 243 4.53 18.86 -26.13
C TYR A 243 4.51 17.72 -25.11
N GLY A 244 4.23 16.52 -25.61
CA GLY A 244 4.41 15.27 -24.88
C GLY A 244 4.82 14.16 -25.82
N TYR A 245 5.76 13.33 -25.38
CA TYR A 245 6.31 12.19 -26.10
C TYR A 245 6.30 10.96 -25.19
N ALA A 246 5.87 9.83 -25.72
CA ALA A 246 5.90 8.55 -25.05
C ALA A 246 6.29 7.47 -26.07
N ASP A 247 7.32 6.70 -25.75
CA ASP A 247 7.76 5.55 -26.50
C ASP A 247 7.71 4.34 -25.58
N ASN A 248 7.09 3.25 -26.04
CA ASN A 248 7.02 1.99 -25.33
C ASN A 248 7.42 0.88 -26.29
N THR A 249 8.68 0.47 -26.19
CA THR A 249 9.28 -0.58 -27.02
C THR A 249 8.60 -1.93 -26.81
N SER A 250 8.17 -2.24 -25.58
CA SER A 250 7.50 -3.51 -25.26
C SER A 250 6.10 -3.60 -25.88
N ALA A 251 5.36 -2.50 -25.90
CA ALA A 251 4.04 -2.44 -26.53
C ALA A 251 4.12 -2.12 -28.04
N GLN A 252 5.31 -1.78 -28.54
CA GLN A 252 5.53 -1.25 -29.90
C GLN A 252 4.65 -0.04 -30.19
N VAL A 253 4.54 0.89 -29.23
CA VAL A 253 3.72 2.11 -29.37
C VAL A 253 4.58 3.34 -29.16
N THR A 254 4.59 4.23 -30.13
CA THR A 254 5.11 5.59 -30.00
C THR A 254 3.96 6.59 -30.09
N ARG A 255 4.01 7.63 -29.27
CA ARG A 255 3.01 8.69 -29.23
C ARG A 255 3.67 10.03 -29.05
N PHE A 256 3.25 10.96 -29.89
CA PHE A 256 3.68 12.35 -29.84
C PHE A 256 2.45 13.25 -29.84
N SER A 257 2.50 14.32 -29.07
CA SER A 257 1.42 15.29 -28.93
C SER A 257 1.96 16.71 -28.87
N LEU A 258 1.19 17.65 -29.39
CA LEU A 258 1.49 19.08 -29.31
C LEU A 258 0.26 19.86 -28.83
N LEU A 259 0.50 20.84 -27.97
CA LEU A 259 -0.49 21.78 -27.46
C LEU A 259 -1.67 21.10 -26.76
N GLY A 260 -1.46 20.69 -25.52
CA GLY A 260 -2.52 20.16 -24.64
C GLY A 260 -1.98 19.25 -23.54
N LEU A 261 -2.82 18.32 -23.09
CA LEU A 261 -2.41 17.35 -22.09
C LEU A 261 -1.52 16.27 -22.72
N PRO A 262 -0.35 15.98 -22.12
CA PRO A 262 0.56 14.98 -22.65
C PRO A 262 -0.03 13.57 -22.52
N PRO A 263 0.56 12.57 -23.22
CA PRO A 263 0.22 11.17 -23.01
C PRO A 263 0.35 10.78 -21.54
N VAL A 264 -0.52 9.91 -21.05
CA VAL A 264 -0.46 9.42 -19.67
C VAL A 264 0.45 8.19 -19.63
N LYS A 265 1.55 8.27 -18.86
CA LYS A 265 2.44 7.11 -18.65
C LYS A 265 1.64 5.92 -18.10
N GLY A 266 1.89 4.72 -18.64
CA GLY A 266 1.20 3.49 -18.23
C GLY A 266 -0.19 3.25 -18.85
N PHE A 267 -0.74 4.21 -19.59
CA PHE A 267 -2.03 4.08 -20.28
C PHE A 267 -1.89 4.29 -21.80
N PRO A 268 -1.19 3.38 -22.52
CA PRO A 268 -0.84 3.57 -23.94
C PRO A 268 -2.07 3.68 -24.85
N ALA A 269 -3.22 3.14 -24.44
CA ALA A 269 -4.48 3.20 -25.20
C ALA A 269 -5.24 4.52 -25.03
N ALA A 270 -4.93 5.34 -24.01
CA ALA A 270 -5.63 6.59 -23.76
C ALA A 270 -5.22 7.66 -24.79
N PRO A 271 -6.16 8.33 -25.48
CA PRO A 271 -5.83 9.44 -26.35
C PRO A 271 -5.30 10.63 -25.55
N SER A 272 -4.31 11.35 -26.10
CA SER A 272 -3.90 12.63 -25.54
C SER A 272 -5.00 13.68 -25.77
N LEU A 273 -5.25 14.54 -24.78
CA LEU A 273 -6.15 15.68 -24.96
C LEU A 273 -5.34 16.86 -25.50
N ALA A 274 -4.82 16.69 -26.70
CA ALA A 274 -3.94 17.64 -27.40
C ALA A 274 -4.52 18.06 -28.75
N LEU A 275 -4.10 19.24 -29.22
CA LEU A 275 -4.49 19.77 -30.52
C LEU A 275 -3.97 18.88 -31.64
N PHE A 276 -2.70 18.47 -31.59
CA PHE A 276 -2.11 17.52 -32.51
C PHE A 276 -1.66 16.26 -31.78
N GLU A 277 -1.87 15.13 -32.42
CA GLU A 277 -1.39 13.83 -31.94
C GLU A 277 -0.93 12.98 -33.13
N HIS A 278 0.18 12.28 -32.94
CA HIS A 278 0.71 11.26 -33.83
C HIS A 278 0.96 9.98 -33.04
N VAL A 279 0.50 8.84 -33.55
CA VAL A 279 0.63 7.53 -32.91
C VAL A 279 1.14 6.53 -33.95
N THR A 280 2.15 5.77 -33.59
CA THR A 280 2.57 4.58 -34.35
C THR A 280 2.46 3.37 -33.44
N THR A 281 1.79 2.33 -33.93
CA THR A 281 1.70 1.01 -33.30
C THR A 281 2.31 -0.04 -34.24
N ALA A 282 2.30 -1.30 -33.83
CA ALA A 282 2.68 -2.41 -34.70
C ALA A 282 1.80 -2.51 -35.97
N ASP A 283 0.52 -2.15 -35.85
CA ASP A 283 -0.50 -2.41 -36.88
C ASP A 283 -0.95 -1.14 -37.62
N GLU A 284 -0.78 0.04 -37.01
CA GLU A 284 -1.29 1.29 -37.56
C GLU A 284 -0.37 2.49 -37.30
N THR A 285 -0.39 3.44 -38.23
CA THR A 285 0.12 4.79 -38.02
C THR A 285 -1.02 5.78 -38.17
N SER A 286 -1.18 6.68 -37.20
CA SER A 286 -2.23 7.69 -37.23
C SER A 286 -1.72 9.07 -36.84
N HIS A 287 -2.36 10.11 -37.36
CA HIS A 287 -2.18 11.47 -36.88
C HIS A 287 -3.48 12.26 -36.97
N ARG A 288 -3.65 13.26 -36.11
CA ARG A 288 -4.83 14.12 -36.09
C ARG A 288 -4.49 15.54 -35.69
N ILE A 289 -5.30 16.49 -36.19
CA ILE A 289 -5.43 17.83 -35.62
C ILE A 289 -6.88 17.96 -35.16
N PHE A 290 -7.13 17.99 -33.86
CA PHE A 290 -8.49 18.10 -33.33
C PHE A 290 -9.01 19.54 -33.42
N PRO A 291 -10.27 19.78 -33.85
CA PRO A 291 -11.24 18.83 -34.41
C PRO A 291 -11.19 18.75 -35.96
N LEU A 292 -10.14 19.27 -36.59
CA LEU A 292 -10.03 19.47 -38.04
C LEU A 292 -9.97 18.18 -38.84
N TYR A 293 -9.08 17.24 -38.50
CA TYR A 293 -8.94 15.99 -39.24
C TYR A 293 -8.32 14.87 -38.41
N ARG A 294 -8.50 13.63 -38.88
CA ARG A 294 -7.77 12.43 -38.44
C ARG A 294 -7.41 11.60 -39.67
N TYR A 295 -6.18 11.13 -39.73
CA TYR A 295 -5.69 10.18 -40.72
C TYR A 295 -5.18 8.92 -40.03
N VAL A 296 -5.48 7.76 -40.58
CA VAL A 296 -5.05 6.44 -40.11
C VAL A 296 -4.61 5.62 -41.32
N SER A 297 -3.46 4.96 -41.22
CA SER A 297 -2.92 4.01 -42.19
C SER A 297 -2.65 2.69 -41.46
N GLY A 298 -3.35 1.64 -41.85
CA GLY A 298 -3.14 0.28 -41.35
C GLY A 298 -2.03 -0.44 -42.11
N ALA A 299 -1.51 -1.52 -41.52
CA ALA A 299 -0.55 -2.43 -42.14
C ALA A 299 -1.17 -3.31 -43.25
N ASP A 300 -2.50 -3.36 -43.33
CA ASP A 300 -3.30 -4.07 -44.32
C ASP A 300 -3.58 -3.22 -45.58
N ASP A 301 -2.76 -2.19 -45.84
CA ASP A 301 -2.96 -1.17 -46.87
C ASP A 301 -4.29 -0.39 -46.75
N SER A 302 -4.97 -0.49 -45.60
CA SER A 302 -6.16 0.32 -45.34
C SER A 302 -5.78 1.74 -44.95
N THR A 303 -6.52 2.72 -45.45
CA THR A 303 -6.37 4.13 -45.10
C THR A 303 -7.72 4.71 -44.74
N THR A 304 -7.77 5.57 -43.72
CA THR A 304 -8.96 6.30 -43.32
C THR A 304 -8.61 7.75 -43.08
N PHE A 305 -9.35 8.66 -43.70
CA PHE A 305 -9.25 10.09 -43.53
C PHE A 305 -10.61 10.65 -43.09
N ASP A 306 -10.65 11.27 -41.92
CA ASP A 306 -11.81 11.99 -41.40
C ASP A 306 -11.51 13.49 -41.41
N ALA A 307 -12.46 14.33 -41.85
CA ALA A 307 -12.35 15.79 -41.72
C ALA A 307 -13.62 16.40 -41.12
N LEU A 308 -13.43 17.30 -40.16
CA LEU A 308 -14.46 18.09 -39.48
C LEU A 308 -15.62 17.25 -38.89
N LEU A 309 -15.40 15.96 -38.63
CA LEU A 309 -16.43 14.99 -38.24
C LEU A 309 -17.54 14.75 -39.28
N LEU A 310 -17.47 15.40 -40.45
CA LEU A 310 -18.50 15.36 -41.50
C LEU A 310 -18.06 14.54 -42.71
N TYR A 311 -16.77 14.64 -43.06
CA TYR A 311 -16.18 13.93 -44.18
C TYR A 311 -15.43 12.69 -43.70
N ARG A 312 -15.58 11.57 -44.40
CA ARG A 312 -14.83 10.33 -44.20
C ARG A 312 -14.53 9.71 -45.56
N HIS A 313 -13.25 9.47 -45.83
CA HIS A 313 -12.77 8.66 -46.95
C HIS A 313 -11.98 7.49 -46.40
N GLN A 314 -12.39 6.27 -46.74
CA GLN A 314 -11.73 5.03 -46.34
C GLN A 314 -11.45 4.19 -47.58
N THR A 315 -10.23 3.73 -47.72
CA THR A 315 -9.81 2.81 -48.79
C THR A 315 -9.20 1.57 -48.15
N ALA A 316 -9.61 0.39 -48.58
CA ALA A 316 -9.06 -0.89 -48.16
C ALA A 316 -9.03 -1.84 -49.36
N PRO A 317 -8.27 -2.95 -49.31
CA PRO A 317 -8.30 -3.96 -50.37
C PRO A 317 -9.72 -4.50 -50.67
N SER A 318 -10.59 -4.55 -49.66
CA SER A 318 -11.98 -5.00 -49.79
C SER A 318 -12.92 -3.96 -50.40
N GLY A 319 -12.52 -2.68 -50.50
CA GLY A 319 -13.40 -1.64 -51.01
C GLY A 319 -13.07 -0.21 -50.60
N THR A 320 -13.93 0.72 -51.01
CA THR A 320 -13.80 2.15 -50.76
C THR A 320 -15.10 2.69 -50.20
N ILE A 321 -15.02 3.49 -49.15
CA ILE A 321 -16.15 4.24 -48.58
C ILE A 321 -15.79 5.72 -48.65
N ASP A 322 -16.66 6.53 -49.24
CA ASP A 322 -16.53 7.98 -49.23
C ASP A 322 -17.84 8.60 -48.75
N ARG A 323 -17.79 9.52 -47.80
CA ARG A 323 -18.98 10.08 -47.16
C ARG A 323 -18.75 11.53 -46.80
N PHE A 324 -19.64 12.40 -47.23
CA PHE A 324 -19.74 13.75 -46.72
C PHE A 324 -21.15 13.97 -46.16
N PHE A 325 -21.33 13.83 -44.85
CA PHE A 325 -22.65 13.93 -44.24
C PHE A 325 -23.13 15.39 -44.17
N PRO A 326 -24.41 15.69 -44.51
CA PRO A 326 -25.45 14.78 -45.03
C PRO A 326 -25.53 14.73 -46.57
N LEU A 327 -24.53 15.29 -47.28
CA LEU A 327 -24.57 15.51 -48.73
C LEU A 327 -24.51 14.24 -49.57
N TYR A 328 -23.56 13.33 -49.33
CA TYR A 328 -23.48 12.08 -50.09
C TYR A 328 -22.78 10.96 -49.32
N ARG A 329 -22.98 9.74 -49.82
CA ARG A 329 -22.22 8.54 -49.47
C ARG A 329 -21.99 7.70 -50.72
N TYR A 330 -20.79 7.20 -50.89
CA TYR A 330 -20.40 6.19 -51.83
C TYR A 330 -19.79 5.01 -51.07
N GLU A 331 -20.11 3.79 -51.49
CA GLU A 331 -19.53 2.55 -50.95
C GLU A 331 -19.35 1.57 -52.10
N GLY A 332 -18.11 1.19 -52.38
CA GLY A 332 -17.75 0.16 -53.33
C GLY A 332 -17.12 -1.02 -52.61
N ASN A 333 -17.58 -2.23 -52.85
CA ASN A 333 -16.99 -3.46 -52.29
C ASN A 333 -16.46 -4.33 -53.44
N ALA A 334 -15.16 -4.62 -53.39
CA ALA A 334 -14.45 -5.34 -54.44
C ALA A 334 -14.85 -6.82 -54.50
N ASP A 335 -15.06 -7.47 -53.35
CA ASP A 335 -15.37 -8.90 -53.25
C ASP A 335 -16.74 -9.26 -53.83
N SER A 336 -17.73 -8.40 -53.56
CA SER A 336 -19.12 -8.57 -54.01
C SER A 336 -19.43 -7.82 -55.31
N GLN A 337 -18.48 -7.03 -55.82
CA GLN A 337 -18.68 -6.10 -56.94
C GLN A 337 -19.91 -5.21 -56.73
N THR A 338 -20.16 -4.78 -55.49
CA THR A 338 -21.30 -3.92 -55.16
C THR A 338 -20.87 -2.45 -55.16
N HIS A 339 -21.70 -1.59 -55.74
CA HIS A 339 -21.54 -0.14 -55.75
C HIS A 339 -22.82 0.51 -55.25
N GLU A 340 -22.72 1.25 -54.14
CA GLU A 340 -23.82 2.03 -53.58
C GLU A 340 -23.48 3.52 -53.59
N PHE A 341 -24.47 4.35 -53.94
CA PHE A 341 -24.38 5.80 -53.90
C PHE A 341 -25.69 6.39 -53.36
N ASP A 342 -25.58 7.20 -52.31
CA ASP A 342 -26.66 7.98 -51.72
C ASP A 342 -26.37 9.48 -51.91
N LEU A 343 -27.37 10.25 -52.32
CA LEU A 343 -27.33 11.71 -52.36
C LEU A 343 -28.39 12.27 -51.42
N LEU A 344 -27.97 13.21 -50.56
CA LEU A 344 -28.76 13.90 -49.55
C LEU A 344 -29.50 12.94 -48.61
N GLY A 345 -28.82 12.47 -47.56
CA GLY A 345 -29.39 11.60 -46.53
C GLY A 345 -28.54 10.37 -46.24
N TYR A 346 -29.16 9.33 -45.70
CA TYR A 346 -28.48 8.07 -45.36
C TYR A 346 -29.37 6.88 -45.71
N ARG A 347 -28.89 6.01 -46.62
CA ARG A 347 -29.55 4.77 -47.02
C ARG A 347 -31.02 4.97 -47.37
N GLU A 348 -31.94 4.36 -46.61
CA GLU A 348 -33.37 4.40 -46.91
C GLU A 348 -33.97 5.82 -46.82
N ALA A 349 -33.28 6.75 -46.16
CA ALA A 349 -33.67 8.15 -46.04
C ALA A 349 -32.94 9.08 -47.03
N SER A 350 -32.21 8.56 -48.02
CA SER A 350 -31.58 9.38 -49.05
C SER A 350 -32.61 9.88 -50.08
N TRP A 351 -32.42 11.10 -50.57
CA TRP A 351 -33.24 11.68 -51.63
C TRP A 351 -33.03 10.94 -52.95
N PHE A 352 -31.78 10.60 -53.28
CA PHE A 352 -31.47 9.71 -54.39
C PHE A 352 -30.57 8.57 -53.92
N ARG A 353 -30.85 7.36 -54.40
CA ARG A 353 -30.05 6.16 -54.15
C ARG A 353 -29.81 5.42 -55.45
N TYR A 354 -28.58 4.96 -55.63
CA TYR A 354 -28.15 4.03 -56.67
C TYR A 354 -27.46 2.85 -55.98
N GLN A 355 -27.77 1.64 -56.41
CA GLN A 355 -27.16 0.40 -55.96
C GLN A 355 -26.99 -0.49 -57.18
N ASP A 356 -25.80 -1.05 -57.35
CA ASP A 356 -25.48 -1.94 -58.46
C ASP A 356 -24.66 -3.11 -57.94
N ASN A 357 -25.03 -4.31 -58.34
CA ASN A 357 -24.30 -5.54 -58.06
C ASN A 357 -24.54 -6.54 -59.22
N PRO A 358 -23.77 -7.64 -59.30
CA PRO A 358 -23.87 -8.59 -60.42
C PRO A 358 -25.28 -9.17 -60.65
N ASP A 359 -26.12 -9.19 -59.61
CA ASP A 359 -27.44 -9.79 -59.64
C ASP A 359 -28.58 -8.78 -59.82
N ARG A 360 -28.30 -7.49 -59.57
CA ARG A 360 -29.34 -6.47 -59.40
C ARG A 360 -28.80 -5.05 -59.54
N THR A 361 -29.48 -4.25 -60.35
CA THR A 361 -29.30 -2.80 -60.40
C THR A 361 -30.56 -2.11 -59.92
N GLN A 362 -30.45 -1.24 -58.92
CA GLN A 362 -31.55 -0.48 -58.34
C GLN A 362 -31.21 1.01 -58.27
N HIS A 363 -32.13 1.89 -58.66
CA HIS A 363 -31.99 3.31 -58.37
C HIS A 363 -33.34 3.97 -58.12
N ARG A 364 -33.35 5.01 -57.29
CA ARG A 364 -34.60 5.68 -56.86
C ARG A 364 -34.38 7.14 -56.52
N ILE A 365 -35.45 7.92 -56.68
CA ILE A 365 -35.61 9.26 -56.12
C ILE A 365 -36.80 9.21 -55.16
N LEU A 366 -36.58 9.57 -53.89
CA LEU A 366 -37.54 9.44 -52.81
C LEU A 366 -38.89 10.06 -53.18
N GLY A 367 -39.94 9.22 -53.21
CA GLY A 367 -41.32 9.63 -53.51
C GLY A 367 -41.63 9.87 -55.00
N LEU A 368 -40.64 9.95 -55.88
CA LEU A 368 -40.82 10.31 -57.29
C LEU A 368 -40.61 9.14 -58.24
N TYR A 369 -39.62 8.29 -57.97
CA TYR A 369 -39.15 7.32 -58.94
C TYR A 369 -38.48 6.13 -58.25
N SER A 370 -38.72 4.91 -58.71
CA SER A 370 -37.89 3.77 -58.35
C SER A 370 -37.78 2.78 -59.52
N TYR A 371 -36.57 2.29 -59.75
CA TYR A 371 -36.23 1.31 -60.76
C TYR A 371 -35.42 0.18 -60.12
N ASP A 372 -35.71 -1.04 -60.55
CA ASP A 372 -35.15 -2.27 -60.03
C ASP A 372 -35.04 -3.27 -61.17
N ARG A 373 -33.84 -3.79 -61.44
CA ARG A 373 -33.59 -4.79 -62.48
C ARG A 373 -32.85 -5.96 -61.89
N GLY A 374 -33.38 -7.17 -62.03
CA GLY A 374 -32.73 -8.42 -61.64
C GLY A 374 -31.93 -9.07 -62.77
N GLN A 375 -31.09 -10.03 -62.39
CA GLN A 375 -30.30 -10.85 -63.31
C GLN A 375 -31.15 -11.68 -64.28
N ASP A 376 -32.36 -12.04 -63.85
CA ASP A 376 -33.37 -12.78 -64.63
C ASP A 376 -34.02 -11.95 -65.75
N GLY A 377 -33.50 -10.75 -66.03
CA GLY A 377 -34.07 -9.81 -66.99
C GLY A 377 -35.32 -9.11 -66.48
N SER A 378 -35.82 -9.46 -65.29
CA SER A 378 -36.96 -8.78 -64.71
C SER A 378 -36.61 -7.32 -64.41
N SER A 379 -37.50 -6.41 -64.77
CA SER A 379 -37.38 -5.00 -64.42
C SER A 379 -38.69 -4.46 -63.91
N GLN A 380 -38.62 -3.65 -62.85
CA GLN A 380 -39.74 -2.95 -62.26
C GLN A 380 -39.44 -1.47 -62.21
N LEU A 381 -40.36 -0.66 -62.76
CA LEU A 381 -40.32 0.79 -62.72
C LEU A 381 -41.58 1.31 -62.02
N SER A 382 -41.42 2.19 -61.03
CA SER A 382 -42.52 2.90 -60.39
C SER A 382 -42.31 4.42 -60.49
N VAL A 383 -43.37 5.16 -60.82
CA VAL A 383 -43.35 6.63 -60.87
C VAL A 383 -44.39 7.18 -59.91
N ILE A 384 -43.96 8.15 -59.08
CA ILE A 384 -44.68 8.85 -58.01
C ILE A 384 -45.32 7.88 -57.00
N GLY A 385 -44.67 7.72 -55.84
CA GLY A 385 -45.05 6.77 -54.79
C GLY A 385 -44.01 5.65 -54.59
N TYR A 386 -44.34 4.66 -53.75
CA TYR A 386 -43.40 3.57 -53.40
C TYR A 386 -43.96 2.20 -53.78
N ARG A 387 -43.29 1.53 -54.73
CA ARG A 387 -43.61 0.16 -55.18
C ARG A 387 -45.11 0.00 -55.53
N ARG A 388 -45.88 -0.74 -54.72
CA ARG A 388 -47.32 -1.02 -54.97
C ARG A 388 -48.23 0.18 -54.69
N LEU A 389 -47.71 1.24 -54.07
CA LEU A 389 -48.41 2.48 -53.77
C LEU A 389 -48.02 3.61 -54.73
N SER A 390 -47.59 3.28 -55.96
CA SER A 390 -47.24 4.26 -56.98
C SER A 390 -48.41 4.56 -57.92
N LEU A 391 -48.42 5.77 -58.49
CA LEU A 391 -49.39 6.17 -59.52
C LEU A 391 -49.18 5.38 -60.81
N TYR A 392 -47.93 5.01 -61.10
CA TYR A 392 -47.58 4.19 -62.25
C TYR A 392 -46.62 3.09 -61.83
N LEU A 393 -46.88 1.86 -62.29
CA LEU A 393 -46.05 0.69 -62.07
C LEU A 393 -45.95 -0.10 -63.39
N HIS A 394 -44.74 -0.29 -63.88
CA HIS A 394 -44.43 -1.13 -65.03
C HIS A 394 -43.54 -2.29 -64.57
N ARG A 395 -43.87 -3.50 -65.03
CA ARG A 395 -43.06 -4.70 -64.84
C ARG A 395 -42.83 -5.36 -66.19
N SER A 396 -41.56 -5.63 -66.50
CA SER A 396 -41.14 -6.45 -67.63
C SER A 396 -40.46 -7.68 -67.07
N GLN A 397 -40.75 -8.85 -67.64
CA GLN A 397 -40.05 -10.10 -67.36
C GLN A 397 -39.71 -10.69 -68.71
N ASP A 398 -38.42 -10.86 -68.99
CA ASP A 398 -38.00 -11.54 -70.21
C ASP A 398 -38.29 -13.02 -70.00
N ASP A 399 -39.26 -13.57 -70.73
CA ASP A 399 -39.52 -15.01 -70.75
C ASP A 399 -38.29 -15.69 -71.36
N LEU A 400 -37.44 -16.28 -70.51
CA LEU A 400 -36.37 -17.18 -70.92
C LEU A 400 -36.99 -18.41 -71.59
N THR A 401 -37.06 -18.41 -72.92
CA THR A 401 -37.30 -19.60 -73.76
C THR A 401 -36.05 -20.43 -73.94
#